data_AF-A0A915AD76-F1
#
_entry.id   AF-A0A915AD76-F1
#
_cell.length_a   1.000
_cell.length_b   1.000
_cell.length_c   1.000
_cell.angle_alpha   90.00
_cell.angle_beta   90.00
_cell.angle_gamma   90.00
#
_symmetry.space_group_name_H-M   'P 1'
#
loop_
_entity.id
_entity.type
_entity.pdbx_description
1 polymer ?
#
loop_
_entity_poly.entity_id
_entity_poly.type
_entity_poly.pdbx_seq_one_letter_code
_entity_poly.pdbx_strand_id
1 'polypeptide(L)'
;MNLSFPLISFIGRDLDLSPSFFGVTTYKPEEMNGTQASNIKDLKMIILQFRAQKPKDWDEDDILQWERSVGEYYRRNYSSPFIHPVVVSLAYTQDEVVRTGLTLFPFISVGFVIMCTFAVITVYIGSAYQNQWSIHKITYALTACVTPLMATSTAFGITIFLGFRFGTVLCVTPFLVLAIGTSIFICLMNGKRALQNLFIIPG
;
A
#
# COMPACT_ATOMS: atom_id res chain seq x y z
N MET A 1 4.60 -44.53 -2.64
CA MET A 1 4.92 -43.16 -3.10
C MET A 1 6.42 -43.07 -3.19
N ASN A 2 6.99 -42.87 -4.38
CA ASN A 2 8.44 -42.72 -4.54
C ASN A 2 8.74 -41.21 -4.69
N LEU A 3 9.30 -40.62 -3.65
CA LEU A 3 9.66 -39.20 -3.61
C LEU A 3 11.08 -39.04 -4.14
N SER A 4 11.23 -38.77 -5.43
CA SER A 4 12.52 -38.47 -6.04
C SER A 4 12.47 -37.07 -6.65
N PHE A 5 13.58 -36.33 -6.59
CA PHE A 5 13.76 -35.05 -7.24
C PHE A 5 14.52 -35.26 -8.57
N PRO A 6 14.12 -34.65 -9.70
CA PRO A 6 13.08 -33.63 -9.85
C PRO A 6 11.66 -34.17 -10.03
N LEU A 7 11.48 -35.46 -10.33
CA LEU A 7 10.17 -36.04 -10.65
C LEU A 7 9.67 -36.98 -9.55
N ILE A 8 8.51 -36.65 -8.96
CA ILE A 8 7.77 -37.55 -8.08
C ILE A 8 6.77 -38.36 -8.89
N SER A 9 6.70 -39.67 -8.63
CA SER A 9 5.63 -40.51 -9.18
C SER A 9 4.51 -40.66 -8.16
N PHE A 10 3.35 -40.07 -8.46
CA PHE A 10 2.15 -40.13 -7.62
C PHE A 10 0.93 -40.51 -8.47
N ILE A 11 0.25 -41.60 -8.11
CA ILE A 11 -0.97 -42.08 -8.79
C ILE A 11 -0.74 -42.29 -10.32
N GLY A 12 0.42 -42.85 -10.68
CA GLY A 12 0.75 -43.17 -12.08
C GLY A 12 0.96 -41.94 -12.98
N ARG A 13 1.09 -40.75 -12.39
CA ARG A 13 1.54 -39.54 -13.06
C ARG A 13 2.85 -39.07 -12.45
N ASP A 14 3.75 -38.66 -13.32
CA ASP A 14 5.00 -38.03 -12.92
C ASP A 14 4.75 -36.53 -12.80
N LEU A 15 5.01 -35.98 -11.61
CA LEU A 15 4.86 -34.56 -11.31
C LEU A 15 6.25 -33.97 -11.11
N ASP A 16 6.48 -32.80 -11.70
CA ASP A 16 7.72 -32.06 -11.51
C ASP A 16 7.67 -31.30 -10.17
N LEU A 17 8.64 -31.56 -9.31
CA LEU A 17 8.82 -30.90 -8.00
C LEU A 17 9.65 -29.62 -8.10
N SER A 18 10.36 -29.40 -9.22
CA SER A 18 11.17 -28.20 -9.47
C SER A 18 10.43 -26.86 -9.22
N PRO A 19 9.14 -26.68 -9.58
CA PRO A 19 8.44 -25.42 -9.32
C PRO A 19 7.99 -25.23 -7.85
N SER A 20 8.00 -26.29 -7.04
CA SER A 20 7.48 -26.26 -5.67
C SER A 20 8.58 -26.33 -4.61
N PHE A 21 9.70 -27.00 -4.91
CA PHE A 21 10.80 -27.23 -3.97
C PHE A 21 11.99 -26.32 -4.30
N PHE A 22 12.40 -25.52 -3.32
CA PHE A 22 13.48 -24.56 -3.49
C PHE A 22 14.65 -24.86 -2.54
N GLY A 23 15.86 -24.68 -3.07
CA GLY A 23 17.11 -24.94 -2.33
C GLY A 23 17.35 -26.42 -2.06
N VAL A 24 16.95 -27.30 -2.99
CA VAL A 24 17.12 -28.76 -2.86
C VAL A 24 18.60 -29.12 -3.02
N THR A 25 19.13 -29.90 -2.09
CA THR A 25 20.38 -30.65 -2.30
C THR A 25 20.05 -32.12 -2.40
N THR A 26 20.59 -32.80 -3.42
CA THR A 26 20.39 -34.23 -3.63
C THR A 26 21.62 -35.01 -3.21
N TYR A 27 21.43 -36.27 -2.83
CA TYR A 27 22.56 -37.17 -2.61
C TYR A 27 23.26 -37.45 -3.94
N LYS A 28 24.60 -37.51 -3.89
CA LYS A 28 25.39 -38.02 -5.00
C LYS A 28 25.14 -39.54 -5.11
N PRO A 29 25.19 -40.11 -6.33
CA PRO A 29 24.95 -41.54 -6.53
C PRO A 29 25.90 -42.45 -5.72
N GLU A 30 27.07 -41.93 -5.34
CA GLU A 30 28.08 -42.60 -4.51
C GLU A 30 27.75 -42.63 -3.01
N GLU A 31 26.90 -41.72 -2.53
CA GLU A 31 26.49 -41.62 -1.11
C GLU A 31 25.19 -42.42 -0.81
N MET A 32 24.55 -42.96 -1.85
CA MET A 32 23.20 -43.52 -1.76
C MET A 32 23.25 -45.02 -1.42
N ASN A 33 23.32 -45.35 -0.12
CA ASN A 33 23.48 -46.73 0.38
C ASN A 33 22.18 -47.59 0.36
N GLY A 34 21.19 -47.26 -0.48
CA GLY A 34 19.94 -48.04 -0.62
C GLY A 34 18.99 -48.05 0.59
N THR A 35 19.40 -47.50 1.74
CA THR A 35 18.58 -47.35 2.96
C THR A 35 17.74 -46.07 2.99
N GLN A 36 17.96 -45.16 2.04
CA GLN A 36 17.25 -43.90 1.98
C GLN A 36 16.02 -44.00 1.08
N ALA A 37 14.89 -43.50 1.58
CA ALA A 37 13.60 -43.54 0.90
C ALA A 37 13.46 -42.51 -0.25
N SER A 38 14.38 -41.55 -0.35
CA SER A 38 14.37 -40.44 -1.30
C SER A 38 15.80 -40.02 -1.67
N ASN A 39 15.98 -39.37 -2.83
CA ASN A 39 17.26 -38.77 -3.23
C ASN A 39 17.49 -37.36 -2.69
N ILE A 40 16.59 -36.81 -1.86
CA ILE A 40 16.63 -35.45 -1.31
C ILE A 40 17.40 -35.45 0.02
N LYS A 41 18.47 -34.65 0.11
CA LYS A 41 19.36 -34.51 1.27
C LYS A 41 19.02 -33.31 2.16
N ASP A 42 18.76 -32.16 1.55
CA ASP A 42 18.35 -30.93 2.26
C ASP A 42 17.32 -30.18 1.41
N LEU A 43 16.37 -29.54 2.06
CA LEU A 43 15.28 -28.80 1.42
C LEU A 43 14.98 -27.53 2.23
N LYS A 44 15.19 -26.37 1.61
CA LYS A 44 15.11 -25.08 2.32
C LYS A 44 13.71 -24.49 2.36
N MET A 45 12.93 -24.63 1.28
CA MET A 45 11.60 -24.04 1.17
C MET A 45 10.68 -24.89 0.29
N ILE A 46 9.42 -24.99 0.71
CA ILE A 46 8.35 -25.66 -0.03
C ILE A 46 7.24 -24.65 -0.26
N ILE A 47 6.84 -24.49 -1.52
CA ILE A 47 5.66 -23.71 -1.88
C ILE A 47 4.51 -24.67 -2.16
N LEU A 48 3.38 -24.44 -1.47
CA LEU A 48 2.13 -25.16 -1.71
C LEU A 48 1.11 -24.17 -2.25
N GLN A 49 0.56 -24.46 -3.44
CA GLN A 49 -0.50 -23.66 -4.04
C GLN A 49 -1.82 -24.42 -3.94
N PHE A 50 -2.74 -23.92 -3.13
CA PHE A 50 -4.09 -24.45 -3.04
C PHE A 50 -5.00 -23.68 -4.01
N ARG A 51 -5.63 -24.41 -4.93
CA ARG A 51 -6.67 -23.87 -5.81
C ARG A 51 -7.96 -24.64 -5.52
N ALA A 52 -8.95 -23.94 -4.97
CA ALA A 52 -10.27 -24.49 -4.72
C ALA A 52 -11.30 -23.79 -5.62
N GLN A 53 -12.32 -24.52 -6.06
CA GLN A 53 -13.43 -23.94 -6.80
C GLN A 53 -14.44 -23.36 -5.81
N LYS A 54 -14.94 -22.16 -6.11
CA LYS A 54 -16.02 -21.52 -5.35
C LYS A 54 -17.27 -22.44 -5.33
N PRO A 55 -17.78 -22.83 -4.14
CA PRO A 55 -19.07 -23.50 -4.03
C PRO A 55 -20.20 -22.62 -4.55
N LYS A 56 -21.26 -23.22 -5.13
CA LYS A 56 -22.37 -22.47 -5.74
C LYS A 56 -23.13 -21.60 -4.75
N ASP A 57 -23.15 -21.99 -3.48
CA ASP A 57 -23.95 -21.36 -2.43
C ASP A 57 -23.19 -20.27 -1.65
N TRP A 58 -21.91 -20.04 -1.97
CA TRP A 58 -21.07 -19.07 -1.25
C TRP A 58 -21.02 -17.74 -1.98
N ASP A 59 -21.02 -16.65 -1.22
CA ASP A 59 -20.73 -15.33 -1.77
C ASP A 59 -19.23 -15.06 -1.83
N GLU A 60 -18.81 -13.96 -2.47
CA GLU A 60 -17.39 -13.52 -2.45
C GLU A 60 -16.91 -13.22 -1.03
N ASP A 61 -17.76 -12.63 -0.19
CA ASP A 61 -17.43 -12.33 1.21
C ASP A 61 -17.18 -13.59 2.04
N ASP A 62 -17.98 -14.65 1.82
CA ASP A 62 -17.80 -15.94 2.49
C ASP A 62 -16.44 -16.58 2.14
N ILE A 63 -16.00 -16.45 0.89
CA ILE A 63 -14.69 -16.94 0.43
C ILE A 63 -13.57 -16.16 1.11
N LEU A 64 -13.68 -14.83 1.13
CA LEU A 64 -12.67 -13.98 1.79
C LEU A 64 -12.60 -14.28 3.29
N GLN A 65 -13.73 -14.52 3.94
CA GLN A 65 -13.77 -14.93 5.35
C GLN A 65 -13.13 -16.30 5.56
N TRP A 66 -13.42 -17.26 4.69
CA TRP A 66 -12.78 -18.57 4.73
C TRP A 66 -11.25 -18.44 4.57
N GLU A 67 -10.76 -17.70 3.57
CA GLU A 67 -9.32 -17.47 3.36
C GLU A 67 -8.64 -16.84 4.60
N ARG A 68 -9.28 -15.84 5.21
CA ARG A 68 -8.79 -15.21 6.45
C ARG A 68 -8.73 -16.21 7.60
N SER A 69 -9.76 -17.03 7.77
CA SER A 69 -9.83 -18.02 8.86
C SER A 69 -8.75 -19.10 8.72
N VAL A 70 -8.47 -19.56 7.50
CA VAL A 70 -7.41 -20.53 7.22
C VAL A 70 -6.04 -19.91 7.52
N GLY A 71 -5.78 -18.69 7.03
CA GLY A 71 -4.54 -17.99 7.32
C GLY A 71 -4.32 -17.75 8.82
N GLU A 72 -5.38 -17.39 9.54
CA GLU A 72 -5.32 -17.16 10.98
C GLU A 72 -5.07 -18.45 11.77
N TYR A 73 -5.65 -19.58 11.34
CA TYR A 73 -5.39 -20.89 11.95
C TYR A 73 -3.90 -21.27 11.86
N TYR A 74 -3.28 -21.13 10.67
CA TYR A 74 -1.86 -21.42 10.50
C TYR A 74 -0.94 -20.46 11.26
N ARG A 75 -1.39 -19.24 11.53
CA ARG A 75 -0.57 -18.24 12.24
C ARG A 75 -0.67 -18.33 13.76
N ARG A 76 -1.87 -18.58 14.29
CA ARG A 76 -2.13 -18.57 15.74
C ARG A 76 -2.09 -19.96 16.36
N ASN A 77 -2.62 -20.96 15.65
CA ASN A 77 -2.89 -22.27 16.22
C ASN A 77 -1.82 -23.30 15.84
N TYR A 78 -1.19 -23.14 14.69
CA TYR A 78 -0.08 -23.99 14.26
C TYR A 78 1.26 -23.43 14.78
N SER A 79 1.79 -24.05 15.82
CA SER A 79 3.15 -23.80 16.31
C SER A 79 3.93 -25.11 16.28
N SER A 80 4.86 -25.23 15.33
CA SER A 80 5.79 -26.35 15.23
C SER A 80 7.22 -25.81 15.25
N PRO A 81 8.14 -26.41 16.03
CA PRO A 81 9.53 -25.95 16.10
C PRO A 81 10.35 -26.28 14.83
N PHE A 82 9.83 -27.11 13.93
CA PHE A 82 10.55 -27.58 12.75
C PHE A 82 10.10 -26.91 11.44
N ILE A 83 8.87 -26.40 11.38
CA ILE A 83 8.27 -25.88 10.14
C ILE A 83 7.56 -24.57 10.47
N HIS A 84 8.00 -23.49 9.82
CA HIS A 84 7.37 -22.18 9.88
C HIS A 84 6.51 -21.97 8.63
N PRO A 85 5.18 -22.17 8.69
CA PRO A 85 4.31 -21.92 7.55
C PRO A 85 4.13 -20.42 7.34
N VAL A 86 4.25 -19.97 6.10
CA VAL A 86 3.87 -18.61 5.69
C VAL A 86 2.72 -18.75 4.72
N VAL A 87 1.56 -18.22 5.09
CA VAL A 87 0.35 -18.24 4.25
C VAL A 87 0.20 -16.88 3.57
N VAL A 88 -0.03 -16.90 2.25
CA VAL A 88 -0.28 -15.70 1.44
C VAL A 88 -1.60 -15.89 0.71
N SER A 89 -2.52 -14.95 0.85
CA SER A 89 -3.82 -14.94 0.16
C SER A 89 -4.17 -13.53 -0.33
N LEU A 90 -5.18 -13.46 -1.22
CA LEU A 90 -5.67 -12.18 -1.73
C LEU A 90 -6.34 -11.37 -0.61
N ALA A 91 -7.17 -12.03 0.22
CA ALA A 91 -7.81 -11.41 1.36
C ALA A 91 -6.79 -10.77 2.32
N TYR A 92 -5.69 -11.47 2.60
CA TYR A 92 -4.62 -10.96 3.46
C TYR A 92 -3.92 -9.74 2.87
N THR A 93 -3.66 -9.75 1.56
CA THR A 93 -3.05 -8.62 0.87
C THR A 93 -3.97 -7.39 0.92
N GLN A 94 -5.29 -7.57 0.79
CA GLN A 94 -6.25 -6.47 0.91
C GLN A 94 -6.27 -5.89 2.33
N ASP A 95 -6.29 -6.74 3.35
CA ASP A 95 -6.30 -6.29 4.75
C ASP A 95 -5.01 -5.52 5.09
N GLU A 96 -3.86 -5.96 4.60
CA GLU A 96 -2.58 -5.27 4.80
C GLU A 96 -2.53 -3.90 4.11
N VAL A 97 -3.14 -3.79 2.92
CA VAL A 97 -3.27 -2.50 2.20
C VAL A 97 -4.16 -1.54 2.98
N VAL A 98 -5.32 -2.00 3.50
CA VAL A 98 -6.21 -1.17 4.31
C VAL A 98 -5.52 -0.73 5.60
N ARG A 99 -4.81 -1.65 6.27
CA ARG A 99 -4.04 -1.35 7.47
C ARG A 99 -2.98 -0.28 7.21
N THR A 100 -2.23 -0.42 6.12
CA THR A 100 -1.24 0.56 5.69
C THR A 100 -1.89 1.92 5.46
N GLY A 101 -3.04 1.95 4.78
CA GLY A 101 -3.83 3.17 4.57
C GLY A 101 -4.23 3.86 5.88
N LEU A 102 -4.73 3.09 6.85
CA LEU A 102 -5.11 3.61 8.17
C LEU A 102 -3.91 4.15 8.95
N THR A 103 -2.75 3.52 8.86
CA THR A 103 -1.54 4.04 9.51
C THR A 103 -1.04 5.34 8.90
N LEU A 104 -1.33 5.60 7.62
CA LEU A 104 -0.86 6.78 6.90
C LEU A 104 -1.78 8.01 7.13
N PHE A 105 -3.07 7.78 7.34
CA PHE A 105 -4.06 8.82 7.66
C PHE A 105 -3.62 9.85 8.74
N PRO A 106 -3.14 9.45 9.94
CA PRO A 106 -2.72 10.42 10.94
C PRO A 106 -1.53 11.29 10.49
N PHE A 107 -0.62 10.76 9.68
CA PHE A 107 0.51 11.53 9.16
C PHE A 107 0.05 12.63 8.19
N ILE A 108 -0.96 12.36 7.36
CA ILE A 108 -1.56 13.38 6.47
C ILE A 108 -2.20 14.50 7.30
N SER A 109 -2.93 14.14 8.36
CA SER A 109 -3.56 15.12 9.24
C SER A 109 -2.53 16.05 9.90
N VAL A 110 -1.44 15.49 10.44
CA VAL A 110 -0.36 16.29 11.05
C VAL A 110 0.30 17.18 10.00
N GLY A 111 0.59 16.64 8.80
CA GLY A 111 1.14 17.42 7.69
C GLY A 111 0.26 18.59 7.27
N PHE A 112 -1.06 18.41 7.23
CA PHE A 112 -2.01 19.48 6.92
C PHE A 112 -1.96 20.61 7.96
N VAL A 113 -1.90 20.28 9.26
CA VAL A 113 -1.81 21.30 10.32
C VAL A 113 -0.53 22.11 10.20
N ILE A 114 0.62 21.46 10.02
CA ILE A 114 1.92 22.14 9.86
C ILE A 114 1.93 23.02 8.61
N MET A 115 1.33 22.57 7.50
CA MET A 115 1.24 23.38 6.28
C MET A 115 0.33 24.59 6.45
N CYS A 116 -0.80 24.45 7.17
CA CYS A 116 -1.70 25.56 7.46
C CYS A 116 -1.02 26.63 8.33
N THR A 117 -0.28 26.22 9.37
CA THR A 117 0.43 27.18 10.23
C THR A 117 1.50 27.94 9.45
N PHE A 118 2.31 27.25 8.65
CA PHE A 118 3.30 27.89 7.78
C PHE A 118 2.67 28.85 6.75
N ALA A 119 1.55 28.48 6.14
CA ALA A 119 0.83 29.33 5.20
C ALA A 119 0.34 30.62 5.88
N VAL A 120 -0.24 30.52 7.08
CA VAL A 120 -0.71 31.69 7.86
C VAL A 120 0.46 32.60 8.24
N ILE A 121 1.57 32.04 8.74
CA ILE A 121 2.77 32.81 9.10
C ILE A 121 3.34 33.54 7.87
N THR A 122 3.41 32.88 6.72
CA THR A 122 3.92 33.47 5.48
C THR A 122 3.05 34.65 5.02
N VAL A 123 1.72 34.49 5.09
CA VAL A 123 0.78 35.56 4.75
C VAL A 123 0.83 36.70 5.76
N TYR A 124 1.03 36.40 7.04
CA TYR A 124 1.18 37.37 8.11
C TYR A 124 2.41 38.27 7.89
N ILE A 125 3.58 37.67 7.65
CA ILE A 125 4.82 38.40 7.37
C ILE A 125 4.63 39.26 6.11
N GLY A 126 4.09 38.68 5.03
CA GLY A 126 3.83 39.42 3.79
C GLY A 126 2.83 40.59 3.96
N SER A 127 1.88 40.47 4.90
CA SER A 127 0.96 41.56 5.23
C SER A 127 1.62 42.65 6.07
N ALA A 128 2.51 42.29 6.99
CA ALA A 128 3.25 43.23 7.82
C ALA A 128 4.17 44.13 6.99
N TYR A 129 4.88 43.58 5.99
CA TYR A 129 5.74 44.35 5.08
C TYR A 129 5.00 45.40 4.25
N GLN A 130 3.70 45.19 3.97
CA GLN A 130 2.91 46.04 3.06
C GLN A 130 1.97 46.99 3.81
N ASN A 131 2.01 47.01 5.15
CA ASN A 131 1.24 47.88 6.04
C ASN A 131 -0.28 47.96 5.79
N GLN A 132 -0.85 46.96 5.09
CA GLN A 132 -2.28 46.83 4.80
C GLN A 132 -2.81 45.52 5.37
N TRP A 133 -3.27 45.60 6.61
CA TRP A 133 -3.88 44.51 7.35
C TRP A 133 -5.37 44.40 7.03
N SER A 134 -5.80 43.21 6.62
CA SER A 134 -7.22 42.89 6.44
C SER A 134 -7.48 41.43 6.81
N ILE A 135 -8.54 41.19 7.59
CA ILE A 135 -8.98 39.86 8.05
C ILE A 135 -9.20 38.91 6.87
N HIS A 136 -9.64 39.44 5.73
CA HIS A 136 -9.87 38.65 4.51
C HIS A 136 -8.63 37.86 4.07
N LYS A 137 -7.41 38.35 4.33
CA LYS A 137 -6.16 37.67 3.91
C LYS A 137 -5.94 36.33 4.62
N ILE A 138 -6.40 36.19 5.87
CA ILE A 138 -6.29 34.94 6.63
C ILE A 138 -7.27 33.90 6.09
N THR A 139 -8.52 34.31 5.80
CA THR A 139 -9.52 33.42 5.19
C THR A 139 -9.04 32.91 3.83
N TYR A 140 -8.43 33.76 2.98
CA TYR A 140 -7.85 33.32 1.72
C TYR A 140 -6.75 32.24 1.93
N ALA A 141 -5.89 32.39 2.93
CA ALA A 141 -4.86 31.40 3.25
C ALA A 141 -5.44 30.04 3.68
N LEU A 142 -6.49 30.04 4.50
CA LEU A 142 -7.16 28.79 4.91
C LEU A 142 -7.88 28.11 3.75
N THR A 143 -8.60 28.88 2.92
CA THR A 143 -9.25 28.33 1.72
C THR A 143 -8.24 27.73 0.74
N ALA A 144 -7.03 28.28 0.66
CA ALA A 144 -5.92 27.76 -0.15
C ALA A 144 -5.46 26.36 0.30
N CYS A 145 -5.48 26.10 1.61
CA CYS A 145 -5.09 24.81 2.17
C CYS A 145 -6.19 23.75 2.04
N VAL A 146 -7.46 24.13 2.15
CA VAL A 146 -8.60 23.20 2.08
C VAL A 146 -8.92 22.77 0.64
N THR A 147 -8.71 23.65 -0.35
CA THR A 147 -9.08 23.39 -1.75
C THR A 147 -8.38 22.15 -2.35
N PRO A 148 -7.04 21.95 -2.19
CA PRO A 148 -6.36 20.75 -2.68
C PRO A 148 -6.87 19.45 -2.04
N LEU A 149 -7.27 19.49 -0.76
CA LEU A 149 -7.85 18.33 -0.07
C LEU A 149 -9.22 17.97 -0.67
N MET A 150 -10.09 18.95 -0.87
CA MET A 150 -11.39 18.73 -1.50
C MET A 150 -11.25 18.23 -2.95
N ALA A 151 -10.33 18.80 -3.72
CA ALA A 151 -10.04 18.35 -5.08
C ALA A 151 -9.55 16.89 -5.11
N THR A 152 -8.64 16.52 -4.21
CA THR A 152 -8.13 15.14 -4.12
C THR A 152 -9.23 14.17 -3.68
N SER A 153 -10.05 14.54 -2.70
CA SER A 153 -11.18 13.70 -2.26
C SER A 153 -12.20 13.46 -3.38
N THR A 154 -12.48 14.47 -4.20
CA THR A 154 -13.38 14.36 -5.35
C THR A 154 -12.77 13.45 -6.42
N ALA A 155 -11.47 13.59 -6.71
CA ALA A 155 -10.76 12.72 -7.64
C ALA A 155 -10.77 11.26 -7.17
N PHE A 156 -10.57 10.99 -5.88
CA PHE A 156 -10.72 9.64 -5.32
C PHE A 156 -12.15 9.12 -5.45
N GLY A 157 -13.16 9.92 -5.11
CA GLY A 157 -14.56 9.55 -5.27
C GLY A 157 -14.91 9.14 -6.70
N ILE A 158 -14.46 9.91 -7.68
CA ILE A 158 -14.66 9.61 -9.11
C ILE A 158 -13.92 8.32 -9.51
N THR A 159 -12.70 8.14 -9.03
CA THR A 159 -11.87 6.95 -9.34
C THR A 159 -12.53 5.67 -8.81
N ILE A 160 -13.11 5.72 -7.61
CA ILE A 160 -13.87 4.61 -7.00
C ILE A 160 -15.15 4.34 -7.80
N PHE A 161 -15.86 5.40 -8.20
CA PHE A 161 -17.08 5.28 -9.00
C PHE A 161 -16.82 4.62 -10.37
N LEU A 162 -15.67 4.88 -10.97
CA LEU A 162 -15.23 4.25 -12.22
C LEU A 162 -14.70 2.82 -12.05
N GLY A 163 -14.67 2.29 -10.82
CA GLY A 163 -14.26 0.90 -10.54
C GLY A 163 -12.75 0.67 -10.55
N PHE A 164 -11.93 1.73 -10.46
CA PHE A 164 -10.48 1.55 -10.38
C PHE A 164 -10.06 1.00 -9.02
N ARG A 165 -9.14 0.02 -9.04
CA ARG A 165 -8.63 -0.62 -7.82
C ARG A 165 -7.72 0.33 -7.03
N PHE A 166 -7.96 0.42 -5.72
CA PHE A 166 -7.12 1.19 -4.81
C PHE A 166 -5.69 0.66 -4.76
N GLY A 167 -4.72 1.51 -5.09
CA GLY A 167 -3.30 1.25 -4.89
C GLY A 167 -2.78 1.97 -3.64
N THR A 168 -1.78 1.38 -2.97
CA THR A 168 -1.08 1.99 -1.83
C THR A 168 -0.44 3.34 -2.19
N VAL A 169 -0.08 3.55 -3.46
CA VAL A 169 0.45 4.83 -3.98
C VAL A 169 -0.55 5.98 -3.82
N LEU A 170 -1.86 5.71 -3.93
CA LEU A 170 -2.91 6.71 -3.76
C LEU A 170 -2.94 7.29 -2.34
N CYS A 171 -2.41 6.55 -1.37
CA CYS A 171 -2.34 7.01 0.01
C CYS A 171 -1.35 8.18 0.18
N VAL A 172 -0.32 8.29 -0.66
CA VAL A 172 0.68 9.36 -0.61
C VAL A 172 0.28 10.58 -1.46
N THR A 173 -0.57 10.40 -2.47
CA THR A 173 -1.06 11.44 -3.38
C THR A 173 -1.61 12.70 -2.69
N PRO A 174 -2.46 12.64 -1.64
CA PRO A 174 -2.99 13.86 -1.01
C PRO A 174 -1.90 14.75 -0.42
N PHE A 175 -0.81 14.19 0.10
CA PHE A 175 0.30 14.98 0.64
C PHE A 175 1.03 15.76 -0.47
N LEU A 176 1.32 15.07 -1.58
CA LEU A 176 2.02 15.67 -2.73
C LEU A 176 1.16 16.78 -3.38
N VAL A 177 -0.14 16.51 -3.56
CA VAL A 177 -1.09 17.49 -4.12
C VAL A 177 -1.28 18.68 -3.18
N LEU A 178 -1.34 18.46 -1.87
CA LEU A 178 -1.44 19.53 -0.88
C LEU A 178 -0.22 20.45 -0.93
N ALA A 179 0.99 19.90 -0.96
CA ALA A 179 2.23 20.68 -1.03
C ALA A 179 2.31 21.54 -2.31
N ILE A 180 2.00 20.96 -3.47
CA ILE A 180 2.02 21.68 -4.74
C ILE A 180 0.90 22.73 -4.79
N GLY A 181 -0.32 22.35 -4.41
CA GLY A 181 -1.48 23.23 -4.48
C GLY A 181 -1.35 24.46 -3.57
N THR A 182 -0.89 24.27 -2.34
CA THR A 182 -0.67 25.39 -1.40
C THR A 182 0.45 26.32 -1.87
N SER A 183 1.56 25.77 -2.38
CA SER A 183 2.69 26.55 -2.90
C SER A 183 2.28 27.43 -4.09
N ILE A 184 1.58 26.85 -5.07
CA ILE A 184 1.10 27.58 -6.25
C ILE A 184 0.14 28.71 -5.82
N PHE A 185 -0.78 28.45 -4.89
CA PHE A 185 -1.72 29.46 -4.43
C PHE A 185 -1.02 30.64 -3.73
N ILE A 186 -0.05 30.36 -2.84
CA ILE A 186 0.73 31.40 -2.15
C ILE A 186 1.52 32.23 -3.17
N CYS A 187 2.15 31.56 -4.16
CA CYS A 187 2.87 32.23 -5.24
C CYS A 187 1.93 33.14 -6.06
N LEU A 188 0.77 32.64 -6.49
CA LEU A 188 -0.23 33.41 -7.22
C LEU A 188 -0.71 34.63 -6.43
N MET A 189 -0.95 34.46 -5.13
CA MET A 189 -1.37 35.54 -4.25
C MET A 189 -0.30 36.63 -4.12
N ASN A 190 0.98 36.25 -3.99
CA ASN A 190 2.08 37.21 -3.98
C ASN A 190 2.29 37.88 -5.35
N GLY A 191 2.12 37.15 -6.46
CA GLY A 191 2.18 37.70 -7.81
C GLY A 191 1.07 38.73 -8.09
N LYS A 192 -0.18 38.42 -7.71
CA LYS A 192 -1.30 39.40 -7.81
C LYS A 192 -1.04 40.66 -7.01
N ARG A 193 -0.43 40.54 -5.83
CA ARG A 193 -0.03 41.69 -4.99
C ARG A 193 1.08 42.53 -5.63
N ALA A 194 2.09 41.88 -6.21
CA ALA A 194 3.18 42.58 -6.90
C ALA A 194 2.69 43.39 -8.11
N LEU A 195 1.72 42.86 -8.87
CA LEU A 195 1.10 43.56 -10.00
C LEU A 195 0.29 44.79 -9.56
N GLN A 196 -0.46 44.70 -8.45
CA GLN A 196 -1.21 45.86 -7.94
C GLN A 196 -0.30 46.99 -7.49
N ASN A 197 0.82 46.69 -6.85
CA ASN A 197 1.80 47.71 -6.46
C ASN A 197 2.50 48.35 -7.66
N LEU A 198 2.70 47.62 -8.76
CA LEU A 198 3.30 48.15 -9.99
C LEU A 198 2.37 49.11 -10.74
N PHE A 199 1.05 48.91 -10.64
CA PHE A 199 0.04 49.77 -11.28
C PHE A 199 -0.24 51.07 -10.50
N ILE A 200 0.32 51.22 -9.29
CA ILE A 200 0.19 52.41 -8.41
C ILE A 200 1.50 53.24 -8.44
N ILE A 201 2.30 53.16 -9.50
CA ILE A 201 3.38 54.14 -9.73
C ILE A 201 2.78 55.31 -10.53
N PRO A 202 2.56 56.49 -9.93
CA PRO A 202 2.04 57.65 -10.65
C PRO A 202 3.13 58.20 -11.57
N GLY A 203 2.74 58.54 -12.79
CA GLY A 203 3.45 59.56 -13.57
C GLY A 203 3.14 60.95 -13.02
#